data_AF-A0A0C9ZPA5-F1
#
_entry.id   AF-A0A0C9ZPA5-F1
#
_cell.length_a   1.000
_cell.length_b   1.000
_cell.length_c   1.000
_cell.angle_alpha   90.00
_cell.angle_beta   90.00
_cell.angle_gamma   90.00
#
_symmetry.space_group_name_H-M   'P 1'
#
loop_
_entity.id
_entity.type
_entity.pdbx_description
1 polymer ?
#
loop_
_entity_poly.entity_id
_entity_poly.type
_entity_poly.pdbx_seq_one_letter_code
_entity_poly.pdbx_strand_id
1 'polypeptide(L)'
;YQDQEGYETCKELLEAWVITDCFTFQDLLVDCFPLPWYIVCDQGDGQVHFLLSKLNPSTMHMTTSMYSMVAGTGTGPVIFTDDVNLWVFMEHLKHL
;
A
#
# COMPACT_ATOMS: atom_id res chain seq x y z
N TYR A 1 14.46 -7.09 -15.90
CA TYR A 1 14.16 -8.53 -15.76
C TYR A 1 13.05 -8.96 -16.70
N GLN A 2 11.93 -8.25 -16.79
CA GLN A 2 10.82 -8.57 -17.69
C GLN A 2 11.19 -8.79 -19.18
N ASP A 3 12.24 -8.13 -19.68
CA ASP A 3 12.70 -8.24 -21.07
C ASP A 3 13.83 -9.26 -21.27
N GLN A 4 14.21 -10.00 -20.22
CA GLN A 4 15.29 -11.00 -20.29
C GLN A 4 14.71 -12.40 -20.56
N GLU A 5 15.43 -13.20 -21.33
CA GLU A 5 15.07 -14.60 -21.60
C GLU A 5 14.93 -15.38 -20.27
N GLY A 6 13.83 -16.14 -20.13
CA GLY A 6 13.50 -16.91 -18.93
C GLY A 6 12.63 -16.20 -17.89
N TYR A 7 12.30 -14.91 -18.09
CA TYR A 7 11.40 -14.15 -17.20
C TYR A 7 10.02 -13.87 -17.80
N GLU A 8 9.57 -14.68 -18.77
CA GLU A 8 8.27 -14.53 -19.44
C GLU A 8 7.11 -14.50 -18.45
N THR A 9 7.12 -15.35 -17.43
CA THR A 9 6.11 -15.35 -16.36
C THR A 9 6.06 -14.04 -15.58
N CYS A 10 7.21 -13.40 -15.34
CA CYS A 10 7.24 -12.11 -14.65
C CYS A 10 6.60 -11.01 -15.50
N LYS A 11 6.86 -11.03 -16.81
CA LYS A 11 6.23 -10.11 -17.76
C LYS A 11 4.72 -10.33 -17.85
N GLU A 12 4.27 -11.57 -17.97
CA GLU A 12 2.84 -11.93 -18.00
C GLU A 12 2.10 -11.46 -16.74
N LEU A 13 2.69 -11.62 -15.56
CA LEU A 13 2.11 -11.17 -14.29
C LEU A 13 1.95 -9.65 -14.24
N LEU A 14 2.96 -8.90 -14.71
CA LEU A 14 2.91 -7.43 -14.75
C LEU A 14 1.83 -6.94 -15.73
N GLU A 15 1.77 -7.52 -16.93
CA GLU A 15 0.76 -7.17 -17.93
C GLU A 15 -0.66 -7.51 -17.43
N ALA A 16 -0.85 -8.68 -16.83
CA ALA A 16 -2.14 -9.08 -16.27
C ALA A 16 -2.62 -8.12 -15.17
N TRP A 17 -1.72 -7.67 -14.31
CA TRP A 17 -2.03 -6.71 -13.25
C TRP A 17 -2.45 -5.36 -13.83
N VAL A 18 -1.68 -4.81 -14.77
CA VAL A 18 -1.97 -3.52 -15.42
C VAL A 18 -3.32 -3.57 -16.16
N ILE A 19 -3.61 -4.65 -16.88
CA ILE A 19 -4.89 -4.80 -17.59
C ILE A 19 -6.06 -4.81 -16.61
N THR A 20 -5.97 -5.59 -15.53
CA THR A 20 -7.03 -5.72 -14.54
C THR A 20 -7.30 -4.40 -13.81
N ASP A 21 -6.23 -3.71 -13.42
CA ASP A 21 -6.31 -2.44 -12.70
C ASP A 21 -6.85 -1.31 -13.60
N CYS A 22 -6.37 -1.22 -14.84
CA CYS A 22 -6.86 -0.28 -15.84
C CYS A 22 -8.34 -0.51 -16.15
N PHE A 23 -8.77 -1.76 -16.30
CA PHE A 23 -10.17 -2.11 -16.53
C PHE A 23 -11.05 -1.68 -15.34
N THR A 24 -10.63 -2.00 -14.11
CA THR A 24 -11.33 -1.61 -12.88
C THR A 24 -11.43 -0.09 -12.75
N PHE A 25 -10.37 0.63 -13.12
CA PHE A 25 -10.35 2.09 -13.12
C PHE A 25 -11.29 2.67 -14.17
N GLN A 26 -11.31 2.13 -15.40
CA GLN A 26 -12.21 2.59 -16.47
C GLN A 26 -13.69 2.44 -16.08
N ASP A 27 -14.06 1.33 -15.44
CA ASP A 27 -15.43 1.14 -14.93
C ASP A 27 -15.78 2.20 -13.87
N LEU A 28 -14.83 2.54 -13.00
CA LEU A 28 -15.02 3.60 -11.99
C LEU A 28 -15.20 4.99 -12.63
N LEU A 29 -14.56 5.27 -13.76
CA LEU A 29 -14.61 6.58 -14.41
C LEU A 29 -15.99 6.96 -14.95
N VAL A 30 -16.86 5.98 -15.25
CA VAL A 30 -18.16 6.22 -15.89
C VAL A 30 -19.06 7.13 -15.05
N ASP A 31 -18.99 7.01 -13.72
CA ASP A 31 -19.89 7.70 -12.79
C ASP A 31 -19.18 8.76 -11.93
N CYS A 32 -17.87 8.96 -12.09
CA CYS A 32 -17.08 9.84 -11.22
C CYS A 32 -16.96 11.27 -11.76
N PHE A 33 -17.51 12.23 -11.01
CA PHE A 33 -17.26 13.66 -11.21
C PHE A 33 -16.88 14.33 -9.88
N PRO A 34 -15.70 14.99 -9.77
CA PRO A 34 -14.70 15.24 -10.82
C PRO A 34 -13.89 13.98 -11.21
N LEU A 35 -13.28 14.02 -12.39
CA LEU A 35 -12.50 12.90 -12.93
C LEU A 35 -11.34 12.56 -11.98
N PRO A 36 -11.26 11.32 -11.47
CA PRO A 36 -10.18 10.90 -10.59
C PRO A 36 -8.87 10.74 -11.36
N TRP A 37 -7.75 10.89 -10.66
CA TRP A 37 -6.42 10.69 -11.23
C TRP A 37 -5.95 9.25 -11.05
N TYR A 38 -5.34 8.71 -12.10
CA TYR A 38 -4.68 7.41 -12.08
C TYR A 38 -3.18 7.60 -11.89
N ILE A 39 -2.61 6.98 -10.85
CA ILE A 39 -1.20 7.13 -10.47
C ILE A 39 -0.57 5.74 -10.45
N VAL A 40 0.44 5.52 -11.29
CA VAL A 40 1.30 4.34 -11.26
C VAL A 40 2.61 4.74 -10.59
N CYS A 41 2.96 4.08 -9.50
CA CYS A 41 4.20 4.31 -8.78
C CYS A 41 4.82 3.01 -8.31
N ASP A 42 6.15 2.98 -8.21
CA ASP A 42 6.90 1.85 -7.65
C ASP A 42 7.43 2.20 -6.24
N GLN A 43 7.97 1.21 -5.55
CA GLN A 43 8.58 1.39 -4.24
C GLN A 43 9.73 2.41 -4.30
N GLY A 44 9.64 3.44 -3.45
CA GLY A 44 10.66 4.49 -3.36
C GLY A 44 10.45 5.68 -4.30
N ASP A 45 9.45 5.64 -5.18
CA ASP A 45 9.03 6.82 -5.94
C ASP A 45 8.34 7.84 -5.03
N GLY A 46 8.48 9.14 -5.33
CA GLY A 46 7.86 10.21 -4.54
C GLY A 46 6.33 10.13 -4.49
N GLN A 47 5.71 9.58 -5.53
CA GLN A 47 4.27 9.41 -5.64
C GLN A 47 3.71 8.30 -4.72
N VAL A 48 4.55 7.40 -4.19
CA VAL A 48 4.12 6.32 -3.28
C VAL A 48 3.49 6.86 -2.00
N HIS A 49 3.80 8.10 -1.62
CA HIS A 49 3.23 8.74 -0.44
C HIS A 49 1.70 8.88 -0.51
N PHE A 50 1.10 8.95 -1.71
CA PHE A 50 -0.36 8.95 -1.85
C PHE A 50 -0.99 7.66 -1.34
N LEU A 51 -0.28 6.53 -1.50
CA LEU A 51 -0.70 5.26 -0.95
C LEU A 51 -0.35 5.17 0.54
N LEU A 52 0.91 5.45 0.92
CA LEU A 52 1.39 5.30 2.30
C LEU A 52 0.59 6.14 3.30
N SER A 53 0.14 7.34 2.92
CA SER A 53 -0.68 8.21 3.77
C SER A 53 -2.11 7.69 4.02
N LYS A 54 -2.59 6.74 3.21
CA LYS A 54 -3.91 6.12 3.37
C LYS A 54 -3.86 4.79 4.10
N LEU A 55 -2.66 4.22 4.27
CA LEU A 55 -2.49 2.95 4.97
C LEU A 55 -2.56 3.15 6.49
N ASN A 56 -3.06 2.14 7.19
CA ASN A 56 -2.97 2.11 8.64
C ASN A 56 -1.51 1.91 9.07
N PRO A 57 -0.95 2.76 9.95
CA PRO A 57 0.43 2.67 10.39
C PRO A 57 0.64 1.53 11.42
N SER A 58 0.40 0.28 11.00
CA SER A 58 0.57 -0.91 11.85
C SER A 58 2.04 -1.17 12.21
N THR A 59 2.97 -0.77 11.33
CA THR A 59 4.42 -0.90 11.51
C THR A 59 5.05 0.48 11.35
N MET A 60 5.41 1.10 12.48
CA MET A 60 6.00 2.45 12.55
C MET A 60 7.42 2.40 13.12
N HIS A 61 8.18 3.46 12.86
CA HIS A 61 9.55 3.59 13.35
C HIS A 61 9.67 3.49 14.89
N MET A 62 8.65 3.95 15.63
CA MET A 62 8.58 3.84 17.09
C MET A 62 8.30 2.39 17.56
N THR A 63 7.48 1.64 16.81
CA THR A 63 7.12 0.25 17.16
C THR A 63 8.23 -0.75 16.83
N THR A 64 9.07 -0.46 15.83
CA THR A 64 10.21 -1.31 15.42
C THR A 64 11.23 -1.52 16.54
N SER A 65 11.39 -0.57 17.48
CA SER A 65 12.34 -0.70 18.59
C SER A 65 11.77 -1.42 19.82
N MET A 66 10.45 -1.47 20.01
CA MET A 66 9.82 -1.98 21.24
C MET A 66 9.09 -3.33 21.04
N TYR A 67 8.63 -3.61 19.81
CA TYR A 67 7.86 -4.81 19.47
C TYR A 67 8.60 -5.83 18.58
N SER A 68 9.91 -5.64 18.34
CA SER A 68 10.76 -6.60 17.60
C SER A 68 10.86 -8.00 18.24
N MET A 69 10.26 -8.20 19.42
CA MET A 69 10.16 -9.49 20.11
C MET A 69 8.84 -10.25 19.84
N VAL A 70 7.83 -9.63 19.21
CA VAL A 70 6.60 -10.33 18.80
C VAL A 70 6.75 -10.74 17.34
N ALA A 71 7.27 -11.96 17.15
CA ALA A 71 7.33 -12.65 15.87
C ALA A 71 5.94 -12.66 15.20
N GLY A 72 5.78 -11.90 14.11
CA GLY A 72 4.59 -11.94 13.26
C GLY A 72 4.01 -10.61 12.79
N THR A 73 4.50 -9.46 13.28
CA THR A 73 3.91 -8.13 12.98
C THR A 73 4.73 -7.24 12.04
N GLY A 74 5.86 -7.71 11.51
CA GLY A 74 6.90 -6.86 10.90
C GLY A 74 7.27 -7.15 9.45
N THR A 75 6.33 -7.49 8.57
CA THR A 75 6.62 -7.79 7.14
C THR A 75 6.14 -6.71 6.17
N GLY A 76 5.69 -5.54 6.65
CA GLY A 76 5.22 -4.42 5.82
C GLY A 76 6.20 -3.24 5.76
N PRO A 77 6.02 -2.31 4.80
CA PRO A 77 6.80 -1.07 4.75
C PRO A 77 6.59 -0.27 6.05
N VAL A 78 7.68 0.24 6.62
CA VAL A 78 7.61 1.10 7.81
C VAL A 78 7.03 2.45 7.39
N ILE A 79 5.90 2.82 7.99
CA ILE A 79 5.24 4.09 7.71
C ILE A 79 5.76 5.14 8.71
N PHE A 80 6.35 6.20 8.17
CA PHE A 80 6.84 7.34 8.95
C PHE A 80 5.71 8.35 9.12
N THR A 81 4.89 8.14 10.14
CA THR A 81 3.87 9.08 10.60
C THR A 81 3.88 9.13 12.13
N ASP A 82 3.21 10.12 12.71
CA ASP A 82 2.92 10.22 14.15
C ASP A 82 1.47 9.80 14.47
N ASP A 83 0.70 9.36 13.46
CA ASP A 83 -0.67 8.89 13.63
C ASP A 83 -0.76 7.61 14.48
N VAL A 84 -1.88 7.46 15.20
CA VAL A 84 -2.16 6.24 15.96
C VAL A 84 -2.57 5.11 15.03
N ASN A 85 -2.10 3.90 15.31
CA ASN A 85 -2.59 2.73 14.60
C ASN A 85 -4.03 2.39 15.01
N LEU A 86 -4.73 1.68 14.13
CA LEU A 86 -6.13 1.28 14.36
C LEU A 86 -6.33 0.49 15.66
N TRP A 87 -5.34 -0.33 16.04
CA TRP A 87 -5.44 -1.14 17.26
C TRP A 87 -5.49 -0.28 18.53
N VAL A 88 -4.57 0.68 18.66
CA VAL A 88 -4.56 1.65 19.78
C VAL A 88 -5.84 2.47 19.78
N PHE A 89 -6.31 2.90 18.59
CA PHE A 89 -7.58 3.61 18.47
C PHE A 89 -8.78 2.80 18.99
N MET A 90 -8.85 1.51 18.64
CA MET A 90 -9.91 0.61 19.12
C MET A 90 -9.82 0.35 20.63
N GLU A 91 -8.62 0.21 21.19
CA GLU A 91 -8.45 0.07 22.64
C GLU A 91 -8.91 1.33 23.38
N HIS A 92 -8.59 2.53 22.90
CA HIS A 92 -9.10 3.77 23.48
C HIS A 92 -10.63 3.85 23.43
N LEU A 93 -11.26 3.44 22.32
CA LEU A 93 -12.73 3.42 22.20
C LEU A 93 -13.42 2.49 23.19
N LYS A 94 -12.81 1.35 23.53
CA LYS A 94 -13.39 0.38 24.49
C LYS A 94 -13.31 0.83 25.94
N HIS A 95 -12.39 1.74 26.25
CA HIS A 95 -12.17 2.26 27.61
C HIS A 95 -12.97 3.55 27.91
N LEU A 96 -13.76 4.04 26.94
CA LEU A 96 -14.79 5.08 27.10
C LEU A 96 -16.12 4.44 27.51
#